data_AF-A0AAD9U7W2-F1
#
_entry.id   AF-A0AAD9U7W2-F1
#
_cell.length_a   1.000
_cell.length_b   1.000
_cell.length_c   1.000
_cell.angle_alpha   90.00
_cell.angle_beta   90.00
_cell.angle_gamma   90.00
#
_symmetry.space_group_name_H-M   'P 1'
#
loop_
_entity.id
_entity.type
_entity.pdbx_description
1 polymer ?
#
loop_
_entity_poly.entity_id
_entity_poly.type
_entity_poly.pdbx_seq_one_letter_code
_entity_poly.pdbx_strand_id
1 'polypeptide(L)'
;MAVSVQQGIWDTVLETTKTAQDQNVDPLMWAIQLGSTLNSAGVSLPSTELAHLLVSHICWENNLPITWKFLDKALTVRIAPPILVLAPLYQGHSKSTAAPCSI
;
A
#
# COMPACT_ATOMS: atom_id res chain seq x y z
N MET A 1 10.16 20.73 10.13
CA MET A 1 10.10 19.45 10.87
C MET A 1 8.88 18.61 10.47
N ALA A 2 8.47 18.61 9.19
CA ALA A 2 7.23 17.95 8.73
C ALA A 2 7.46 16.58 8.05
N VAL A 3 8.71 16.28 7.68
CA VAL A 3 9.07 15.05 6.95
C VAL A 3 9.10 13.79 7.83
N SER A 4 9.31 13.94 9.14
CA SER A 4 9.46 12.82 10.08
C SER A 4 8.12 12.19 10.51
N VAL A 5 7.03 12.98 10.59
CA VAL A 5 5.69 12.44 10.94
C VAL A 5 5.13 11.57 9.82
N GLN A 6 5.34 11.95 8.55
CA GLN A 6 4.82 11.21 7.42
C GLN A 6 5.54 9.87 7.22
N GLN A 7 6.86 9.82 7.42
CA GLN A 7 7.60 8.55 7.39
C GLN A 7 7.11 7.57 8.47
N GLY A 8 6.78 8.05 9.67
CA GLY A 8 6.26 7.19 10.74
C GLY A 8 4.91 6.55 10.42
N ILE A 9 4.02 7.27 9.73
CA ILE A 9 2.72 6.72 9.29
C ILE A 9 2.92 5.55 8.31
N TRP A 10 3.82 5.72 7.33
CA TRP A 10 4.06 4.70 6.31
C TRP A 10 4.76 3.47 6.89
N ASP A 11 5.69 3.67 7.82
CA ASP A 11 6.32 2.59 8.57
C ASP A 11 5.28 1.80 9.38
N THR A 12 4.36 2.49 10.05
CA THR A 12 3.23 1.88 10.77
C THR A 12 2.32 1.07 9.83
N VAL A 13 2.07 1.56 8.61
CA VAL A 13 1.29 0.84 7.58
C VAL A 13 1.99 -0.45 7.17
N LEU A 14 3.30 -0.42 6.97
CA LEU A 14 4.09 -1.60 6.63
C LEU A 14 4.14 -2.59 7.79
N GLU A 15 4.32 -2.12 9.02
CA GLU A 15 4.30 -2.97 10.22
C GLU A 15 2.94 -3.63 10.43
N THR A 16 1.85 -2.86 10.27
CA THR A 16 0.47 -3.39 10.33
C THR A 16 0.25 -4.43 9.26
N THR A 17 0.76 -4.18 8.04
CA THR A 17 0.71 -5.11 6.92
C THR A 17 1.44 -6.41 7.25
N LYS A 18 2.65 -6.33 7.78
CA LYS A 18 3.46 -7.50 8.16
C LYS A 18 2.81 -8.31 9.28
N THR A 19 2.31 -7.62 10.31
CA THR A 19 1.63 -8.24 11.45
C THR A 19 0.32 -8.92 11.02
N ALA A 20 -0.46 -8.27 10.16
CA ALA A 20 -1.70 -8.83 9.63
C ALA A 20 -1.47 -10.13 8.84
N GLN A 21 -0.35 -10.24 8.12
CA GLN A 21 0.01 -11.47 7.43
C GLN A 21 0.41 -12.58 8.38
N ASP A 22 1.30 -12.28 9.33
CA ASP A 22 1.78 -13.26 10.33
C ASP A 22 0.61 -13.83 11.15
N GLN A 23 -0.30 -12.96 11.55
CA GLN A 23 -1.51 -13.29 12.30
C GLN A 23 -2.63 -13.86 11.42
N ASN A 24 -2.44 -13.96 10.10
CA ASN A 24 -3.46 -14.38 9.12
C ASN A 24 -4.81 -13.63 9.28
N VAL A 25 -4.72 -12.33 9.53
CA VAL A 25 -5.88 -11.46 9.72
C VAL A 25 -6.72 -11.44 8.46
N ASP A 26 -8.04 -11.43 8.62
CA ASP A 26 -8.95 -11.33 7.49
C ASP A 26 -8.61 -10.07 6.64
N PRO A 27 -8.41 -10.21 5.33
CA PRO A 27 -7.97 -9.12 4.46
C PRO A 27 -8.94 -7.93 4.42
N LEU A 28 -10.24 -8.13 4.68
CA LEU A 28 -11.20 -7.03 4.80
C LEU A 28 -10.97 -6.26 6.11
N MET A 29 -10.78 -6.99 7.22
CA MET A 29 -10.53 -6.39 8.53
C MET A 29 -9.21 -5.62 8.55
N TRP A 30 -8.18 -6.17 7.89
CA TRP A 30 -6.91 -5.49 7.69
C TRP A 30 -7.10 -4.18 6.90
N ALA A 31 -7.86 -4.20 5.79
CA ALA A 31 -8.14 -2.98 5.02
C ALA A 31 -8.83 -1.92 5.87
N ILE A 32 -9.88 -2.29 6.62
CA ILE A 32 -10.63 -1.37 7.48
C ILE A 32 -9.74 -0.77 8.58
N GLN A 33 -8.91 -1.59 9.24
CA GLN A 33 -7.98 -1.10 10.27
C GLN A 33 -6.99 -0.10 9.68
N LEU A 34 -6.41 -0.44 8.54
CA LEU A 34 -5.41 0.39 7.87
C LEU A 34 -6.02 1.74 7.43
N GLY A 35 -7.24 1.72 6.89
CA GLY A 35 -8.00 2.93 6.57
C GLY A 35 -8.33 3.76 7.81
N SER A 36 -8.68 3.12 8.93
CA SER A 36 -8.97 3.81 10.20
C SER A 36 -7.72 4.46 10.79
N THR A 37 -6.57 3.78 10.77
CA THR A 37 -5.28 4.33 11.20
C THR A 37 -4.89 5.56 10.38
N LEU A 38 -5.04 5.47 9.05
CA LEU A 38 -4.74 6.57 8.14
C LEU A 38 -5.69 7.76 8.32
N ASN A 39 -6.99 7.48 8.49
CA ASN A 39 -7.98 8.52 8.75
C ASN A 39 -7.71 9.22 10.11
N SER A 40 -7.32 8.47 11.14
CA SER A 40 -6.90 9.00 12.44
C SER A 40 -5.63 9.85 12.33
N ALA A 41 -4.71 9.47 11.45
CA ALA A 41 -3.50 10.23 11.13
C ALA A 41 -3.74 11.46 10.22
N GLY A 42 -5.00 11.72 9.81
CA GLY A 42 -5.35 12.86 8.95
C GLY A 42 -4.97 12.67 7.47
N VAL A 43 -4.71 11.44 7.03
CA VAL A 43 -4.44 11.13 5.62
C VAL A 43 -5.74 11.15 4.83
N SER A 44 -5.76 11.92 3.76
CA SER A 44 -6.90 11.99 2.84
C SER A 44 -7.02 10.68 2.06
N LEU A 45 -8.10 9.94 2.26
CA LEU A 45 -8.41 8.74 1.50
C LEU A 45 -9.42 9.06 0.37
N PRO A 46 -9.25 8.51 -0.85
CA PRO A 46 -8.21 7.55 -1.26
C PRO A 46 -6.84 8.22 -1.47
N SER A 47 -5.78 7.64 -0.91
CA SER A 47 -4.41 8.18 -1.00
C SER A 47 -3.61 7.46 -2.10
N THR A 48 -3.03 8.24 -3.01
CA THR A 48 -2.21 7.71 -4.11
C THR A 48 -0.85 7.18 -3.63
N GLU A 49 -0.29 7.83 -2.62
CA GLU A 49 0.99 7.46 -2.00
C GLU A 49 0.87 6.09 -1.33
N LEU A 50 -0.23 5.87 -0.60
CA LEU A 50 -0.53 4.58 0.02
C LEU A 50 -0.63 3.46 -1.02
N ALA A 51 -1.30 3.71 -2.14
CA ALA A 51 -1.44 2.73 -3.20
C ALA A 51 -0.08 2.34 -3.79
N HIS A 52 0.79 3.33 -4.02
CA HIS A 52 2.15 3.11 -4.51
C HIS A 52 2.99 2.32 -3.51
N LEU A 53 2.95 2.70 -2.23
CA LEU A 53 3.73 2.04 -1.17
C LEU A 53 3.29 0.59 -0.98
N LEU A 54 1.98 0.34 -0.92
CA LEU A 54 1.43 -1.02 -0.88
C LEU A 54 1.85 -1.80 -2.12
N VAL A 55 1.58 -1.34 -3.34
CA VAL A 55 1.91 -2.11 -4.55
C VAL A 55 3.42 -2.38 -4.64
N SER A 56 4.28 -1.40 -4.33
CA SER A 56 5.72 -1.60 -4.30
C SER A 56 6.14 -2.66 -3.29
N HIS A 57 5.57 -2.66 -2.09
CA HIS A 57 5.87 -3.63 -1.05
C HIS A 57 5.35 -5.03 -1.39
N ILE A 58 4.14 -5.14 -1.96
CA ILE A 58 3.53 -6.39 -2.41
C ILE A 58 4.34 -7.01 -3.57
N CYS A 59 4.77 -6.19 -4.53
CA CYS A 59 5.55 -6.65 -5.68
C CYS A 59 6.95 -7.13 -5.30
N TRP A 60 7.59 -6.54 -4.28
CA TRP A 60 9.00 -6.81 -3.98
C TRP A 60 9.21 -7.73 -2.77
N GLU A 61 8.45 -7.54 -1.70
CA GLU A 61 8.72 -8.20 -0.42
C GLU A 61 7.64 -9.21 -0.02
N ASN A 62 6.43 -9.07 -0.57
CA ASN A 62 5.26 -9.73 -0.02
C ASN A 62 4.29 -10.22 -1.10
N ASN A 63 4.82 -11.08 -1.98
CA ASN A 63 4.07 -11.67 -3.08
C ASN A 63 3.20 -12.86 -2.65
N LEU A 64 2.48 -12.71 -1.54
CA LEU A 64 1.58 -13.75 -1.01
C LEU A 64 0.15 -13.54 -1.52
N PRO A 65 -0.62 -14.62 -1.77
CA PRO A 65 -1.99 -14.50 -2.27
C PRO A 65 -2.92 -13.76 -1.29
N ILE A 66 -2.65 -13.82 0.02
CA ILE A 66 -3.40 -13.07 1.04
C ILE A 66 -3.27 -11.55 0.85
N THR A 67 -2.09 -11.11 0.44
CA THR A 67 -1.73 -9.71 0.25
C THR A 67 -2.42 -9.12 -0.98
N TRP A 68 -2.49 -9.92 -2.05
CA TRP A 68 -3.30 -9.58 -3.24
C TRP A 68 -4.80 -9.53 -2.93
N LYS A 69 -5.30 -10.43 -2.08
CA LYS A 69 -6.69 -10.38 -1.60
C LYS A 69 -6.95 -9.16 -0.74
N PHE A 70 -6.00 -8.75 0.09
CA PHE A 70 -6.07 -7.50 0.83
C PHE A 70 -6.16 -6.30 -0.11
N LEU A 71 -5.33 -6.25 -1.16
CA LEU A 71 -5.36 -5.15 -2.13
C LEU A 71 -6.75 -5.04 -2.79
N ASP A 72 -7.33 -6.16 -3.22
CA ASP A 72 -8.72 -6.22 -3.73
C ASP A 72 -9.74 -5.64 -2.74
N LYS A 73 -9.62 -5.99 -1.44
CA LYS A 73 -10.49 -5.44 -0.40
C LYS A 73 -10.23 -3.96 -0.14
N ALA A 74 -8.98 -3.51 -0.10
CA ALA A 74 -8.60 -2.11 0.06
C ALA A 74 -9.15 -1.24 -1.08
N LEU A 75 -9.17 -1.76 -2.31
CA LEU A 75 -9.82 -1.11 -3.45
C LEU A 75 -11.35 -1.05 -3.29
N THR A 76 -11.95 -2.15 -2.84
CA THR A 76 -13.40 -2.23 -2.59
C THR A 76 -13.84 -1.22 -1.54
N VAL A 77 -13.06 -1.04 -0.47
CA VAL A 77 -13.33 -0.07 0.60
C VAL A 77 -12.83 1.36 0.28
N ARG A 78 -12.43 1.61 -0.97
CA ARG A 78 -11.99 2.93 -1.49
C ARG A 78 -10.81 3.55 -0.72
N ILE A 79 -9.97 2.72 -0.10
CA ILE A 79 -8.75 3.18 0.58
C ILE A 79 -7.69 3.59 -0.45
N ALA A 80 -7.65 2.89 -1.59
CA ALA A 80 -6.81 3.22 -2.73
C ALA A 80 -7.68 3.39 -4.00
N PRO A 81 -7.32 4.28 -4.93
CA PRO A 81 -7.99 4.39 -6.22
C PRO A 81 -7.78 3.11 -7.06
N PRO A 82 -8.83 2.49 -7.62
CA PRO A 82 -8.71 1.28 -8.44
C PRO A 82 -7.86 1.47 -9.71
N ILE A 83 -7.74 2.71 -10.19
CA ILE A 83 -6.89 3.06 -11.33
C ILE A 83 -5.38 2.91 -11.02
N LEU A 84 -4.98 3.01 -9.75
CA LEU A 84 -3.56 3.02 -9.37
C LEU A 84 -2.91 1.65 -9.24
N VAL A 85 -3.67 0.56 -9.27
CA VAL A 85 -3.08 -0.79 -9.41
C VAL A 85 -2.58 -1.02 -10.83
N LEU A 86 -3.20 -0.37 -11.82
CA LEU A 86 -2.74 -0.41 -13.22
C LEU A 86 -1.64 0.61 -13.50
N ALA A 87 -1.55 1.67 -12.70
CA ALA A 87 -0.56 2.72 -12.87
C ALA A 87 0.90 2.25 -12.83
N PRO A 88 1.38 1.37 -11.93
CA PRO A 88 2.78 0.94 -11.97
C PRO A 88 3.14 0.10 -13.21
N LEU A 89 2.15 -0.51 -13.88
CA LEU A 89 2.39 -1.27 -15.11
C LEU A 89 2.26 -0.40 -16.38
N TYR A 90 1.42 0.65 -16.33
CA TYR A 90 1.22 1.58 -17.46
C TYR A 90 2.07 2.86 -17.37
N GLN A 91 2.59 3.18 -16.20
CA GLN A 91 3.53 4.28 -15.97
C GLN A 91 4.91 3.83 -16.44
N GLY A 92 5.07 3.79 -17.75
CA GLY A 92 6.36 3.89 -18.39
C GLY A 92 7.10 5.10 -17.83
N HIS A 93 8.03 4.82 -16.94
CA HIS A 93 9.33 5.47 -16.83
C HIS A 93 9.44 6.88 -17.42
N SER A 94 8.98 7.91 -16.70
CA SER A 94 9.40 9.29 -16.97
C SER A 94 9.73 10.05 -15.69
N LYS A 95 10.63 9.47 -14.89
CA LYS A 95 11.68 10.25 -14.22
C LYS A 95 12.95 9.42 -14.13
N SER A 96 13.76 9.57 -15.17
CA SER A 96 15.23 9.56 -15.19
C SER A 96 15.90 9.10 -13.89
N THR A 97 16.15 7.79 -13.78
CA THR A 97 17.40 7.10 -13.35
C THR A 97 17.01 5.66 -13.00
N ALA A 98 16.86 4.77 -13.99
CA ALA A 98 16.71 3.33 -13.72
C ALA A 98 17.81 2.54 -14.39
N ALA A 99 18.49 1.78 -13.55
CA ALA A 99 19.21 0.57 -13.89
C ALA A 99 18.28 -0.64 -13.66
N PRO A 100 18.57 -1.79 -14.30
CA PRO A 100 17.58 -2.74 -14.75
C PRO A 100 17.37 -3.88 -13.75
N CYS A 101 16.12 -4.32 -13.58
CA CYS A 101 15.83 -5.65 -13.08
C CYS A 101 15.23 -6.46 -14.24
N SER A 102 16.08 -7.32 -14.82
CA SER A 102 15.73 -8.35 -15.80
C SER A 102 14.73 -9.36 -15.23
N ILE A 103 13.87 -9.81 -16.16
CA ILE A 103 13.37 -11.19 -16.39
C ILE A 103 13.50 -12.20 -15.25
#